data_AF-A0A7Y0L9T0-F1
#
_entry.id   AF-A0A7Y0L9T0-F1
#
_cell.length_a   1.000
_cell.length_b   1.000
_cell.length_c   1.000
_cell.angle_alpha   90.00
_cell.angle_beta   90.00
_cell.angle_gamma   90.00
#
_symmetry.space_group_name_H-M   'P 1'
#
loop_
_entity.id
_entity.type
_entity.pdbx_description
1 polymer ?
#
loop_
_entity_poly.entity_id
_entity_poly.type
_entity_poly.pdbx_seq_one_letter_code
_entity_poly.pdbx_strand_id
1 'polypeptide(L)'
;MHFDGKTLTTPPKIDQKVASFCRKLSTQSPVFLDVKPELWSRQCTCEMNVEKYIEEHGGEKLFGFKIWYIKNKYIEAERHVVLKNDSELIDLTFNTDGETKILFVPDASNDFDSKPPKFRQGFTVKAKKFAEFQNLQDKNIERMSNEESWDNMLTYEQWLAGDRMTNMWVKNS
;
A
#
# COMPACT_ATOMS: atom_id res chain seq x y z
N MET A 1 -20.62 18.06 -7.75
CA MET A 1 -19.53 17.54 -6.91
C MET A 1 -19.04 16.19 -7.42
N HIS A 2 -17.86 16.22 -8.03
CA HIS A 2 -17.02 15.09 -8.44
C HIS A 2 -16.46 14.38 -7.19
N PHE A 3 -16.24 13.06 -7.25
CA PHE A 3 -15.55 12.31 -6.20
C PHE A 3 -14.12 12.07 -6.70
N ASP A 4 -13.12 12.61 -6.01
CA ASP A 4 -11.74 12.72 -6.50
C ASP A 4 -10.70 11.97 -5.65
N GLY A 5 -11.13 11.24 -4.62
CA GLY A 5 -10.22 10.42 -3.81
C GLY A 5 -9.28 11.19 -2.88
N LYS A 6 -9.30 12.53 -2.82
CA LYS A 6 -8.28 13.35 -2.12
C LYS A 6 -8.16 13.16 -0.61
N THR A 7 -9.12 12.49 0.00
CA THR A 7 -9.17 12.24 1.46
C THR A 7 -8.93 10.77 1.78
N LEU A 8 -8.35 10.03 0.84
CA LEU A 8 -7.97 8.64 1.01
C LEU A 8 -6.77 8.56 1.94
N THR A 9 -6.93 7.87 3.07
CA THR A 9 -5.95 7.74 4.17
C THR A 9 -6.17 6.39 4.87
N THR A 10 -5.28 5.99 5.77
CA THR A 10 -5.47 4.84 6.65
C THR A 10 -6.81 4.94 7.41
N PRO A 11 -7.60 3.86 7.51
CA PRO A 11 -8.79 3.85 8.35
C PRO A 11 -8.44 4.18 9.81
N PRO A 12 -9.15 5.12 10.48
CA PRO A 12 -8.86 5.47 11.87
C PRO A 12 -9.27 4.37 12.87
N LYS A 13 -10.09 3.41 12.41
CA LYS A 13 -10.52 2.22 13.16
C LYS A 13 -11.09 1.16 12.22
N ILE A 14 -11.13 -0.08 12.69
CA ILE A 14 -11.80 -1.19 12.00
C ILE A 14 -13.30 -1.11 12.30
N ASP A 15 -14.06 -0.37 11.48
CA ASP A 15 -15.53 -0.36 11.53
C ASP A 15 -16.14 -1.54 10.75
N GLN A 16 -17.47 -1.67 10.75
CA GLN A 16 -18.15 -2.77 10.05
C GLN A 16 -17.86 -2.81 8.54
N LYS A 17 -17.69 -1.66 7.88
CA LYS A 17 -17.38 -1.60 6.44
C LYS A 17 -15.94 -2.04 6.19
N VAL A 18 -15.00 -1.55 7.00
CA VAL A 18 -13.59 -1.95 6.93
C VAL A 18 -13.45 -3.45 7.20
N ALA A 19 -14.02 -3.96 8.28
CA ALA A 19 -13.98 -5.38 8.63
C ALA A 19 -14.60 -6.27 7.54
N SER A 20 -15.76 -5.87 7.00
CA SER A 20 -16.43 -6.63 5.93
C SER A 20 -15.65 -6.62 4.62
N PHE A 21 -14.91 -5.54 4.35
CA PHE A 21 -14.03 -5.48 3.19
C PHE A 21 -12.78 -6.36 3.38
N CYS A 22 -12.12 -6.28 4.54
CA CYS A 22 -10.93 -7.09 4.85
C CYS A 22 -11.20 -8.60 4.73
N ARG A 23 -12.37 -9.07 5.19
CA ARG A 23 -12.79 -10.48 5.07
C ARG A 23 -12.95 -10.98 3.63
N LYS A 24 -13.06 -10.08 2.64
CA LYS A 24 -13.09 -10.46 1.22
C LYS A 24 -11.68 -10.68 0.66
N LEU A 25 -10.66 -10.12 1.31
CA LEU A 25 -9.27 -10.15 0.85
C LEU A 25 -8.55 -11.39 1.40
N SER A 26 -8.76 -11.69 2.69
CA SER A 26 -8.06 -12.73 3.42
C SER A 26 -8.91 -13.26 4.58
N THR A 27 -8.59 -14.47 5.04
CA THR A 27 -9.13 -15.05 6.29
C THR A 27 -8.41 -14.53 7.53
N GLN A 28 -7.26 -13.87 7.38
CA GLN A 28 -6.50 -13.29 8.47
C GLN A 28 -7.13 -11.99 8.98
N SER A 29 -6.88 -11.69 10.25
CA SER A 29 -7.39 -10.47 10.88
C SER A 29 -6.57 -9.25 10.46
N PRO A 30 -7.21 -8.09 10.21
CA PRO A 30 -6.49 -6.85 9.96
C PRO A 30 -5.79 -6.35 11.23
N VAL A 31 -4.61 -5.79 11.09
CA VAL A 31 -3.76 -5.30 12.19
C VAL A 31 -3.26 -3.88 11.88
N PHE A 32 -3.27 -3.02 12.90
CA PHE A 32 -2.58 -1.74 12.80
C PHE A 32 -1.11 -1.94 13.12
N LEU A 33 -0.24 -1.41 12.26
CA LEU A 33 1.20 -1.50 12.45
C LEU A 33 1.89 -0.16 12.15
N ASP A 34 3.07 0.01 12.73
CA ASP A 34 3.87 1.22 12.59
C ASP A 34 4.61 1.24 11.25
N VAL A 35 4.76 2.45 10.71
CA VAL A 35 5.57 2.73 9.53
C VAL A 35 6.93 3.23 10.03
N LYS A 36 7.97 2.42 9.87
CA LYS A 36 9.34 2.69 10.33
C LYS A 36 10.31 2.52 9.16
N PRO A 37 10.27 3.42 8.16
CA PRO A 37 11.18 3.38 7.03
C PRO A 37 12.62 3.64 7.48
N GLU A 38 13.56 3.00 6.80
CA GLU A 38 14.96 3.39 6.83
C GLU A 38 15.19 4.60 5.94
N LEU A 39 16.28 5.36 6.14
CA LEU A 39 16.61 6.51 5.28
C LEU A 39 16.72 6.14 3.80
N TRP A 40 17.21 4.94 3.52
CA TRP A 40 17.33 4.39 2.17
C TRP A 40 16.03 3.77 1.65
N SER A 41 15.01 3.60 2.49
CA SER A 41 13.73 3.05 2.03
C SER A 41 13.16 3.92 0.93
N ARG A 42 12.56 3.29 -0.06
CA ARG A 42 12.12 3.93 -1.29
C ARG A 42 10.61 3.94 -1.36
N GLN A 43 10.05 5.04 -1.85
CA GLN A 43 8.61 5.19 -2.01
C GLN A 43 8.09 4.10 -2.95
N CYS A 44 6.90 3.57 -2.66
CA CYS A 44 6.23 2.53 -3.45
C CYS A 44 6.93 1.15 -3.47
N THR A 45 8.25 1.02 -3.33
CA THR A 45 9.02 -0.24 -3.47
C THR A 45 8.95 -1.18 -2.25
N CYS A 46 7.75 -1.52 -1.79
CA CYS A 46 7.58 -2.25 -0.52
C CYS A 46 8.30 -3.59 -0.43
N GLU A 47 8.32 -4.39 -1.50
CA GLU A 47 9.04 -5.67 -1.51
C GLU A 47 10.55 -5.46 -1.37
N MET A 48 11.14 -4.62 -2.22
CA MET A 48 12.58 -4.35 -2.22
C MET A 48 13.05 -3.71 -0.91
N ASN A 49 12.22 -2.87 -0.29
CA ASN A 49 12.55 -2.30 1.02
C ASN A 49 12.71 -3.39 2.08
N VAL A 50 11.82 -4.38 2.07
CA VAL A 50 11.88 -5.51 3.01
C VAL A 50 13.04 -6.45 2.66
N GLU A 51 13.28 -6.74 1.38
CA GLU A 51 14.41 -7.57 0.95
C GLU A 51 15.75 -6.98 1.42
N LYS A 52 15.98 -5.69 1.16
CA LYS A 52 17.19 -5.00 1.60
C LYS A 52 17.35 -5.04 3.12
N TYR A 53 16.27 -4.87 3.87
CA TYR A 53 16.34 -4.94 5.33
C TYR A 53 16.73 -6.34 5.82
N ILE A 54 16.13 -7.37 5.23
CA ILE A 54 16.39 -8.78 5.57
C ILE A 54 17.85 -9.15 5.28
N GLU A 55 18.43 -8.66 4.19
CA GLU A 55 19.84 -8.90 3.86
C GLU A 55 20.79 -8.42 4.97
N GLU A 56 20.45 -7.33 5.65
CA GLU A 56 21.30 -6.70 6.67
C GLU A 56 20.97 -7.16 8.10
N HIS A 57 19.70 -7.45 8.40
CA HIS A 57 19.21 -7.64 9.77
C HIS A 57 18.42 -8.95 9.98
N GLY A 58 18.13 -9.70 8.91
CA GLY A 58 17.24 -10.85 8.94
C GLY A 58 15.75 -10.50 9.02
N GLY A 59 14.92 -11.51 9.26
CA GLY A 59 13.46 -11.43 9.26
C GLY A 59 12.82 -12.09 8.04
N GLU A 60 11.52 -11.88 7.85
CA GLU A 60 10.72 -12.53 6.82
C GLU A 60 9.82 -11.51 6.08
N LYS A 61 9.60 -11.74 4.78
CA LYS A 61 8.55 -11.05 4.04
C LYS A 61 7.19 -11.56 4.51
N LEU A 62 6.31 -10.65 4.92
CA LEU A 62 4.89 -10.94 5.09
C LEU A 62 4.08 -10.19 4.05
N PHE A 63 3.40 -10.97 3.23
CA PHE A 63 2.53 -10.49 2.20
C PHE A 63 1.16 -10.12 2.74
N GLY A 64 0.55 -9.07 2.18
CA GLY A 64 -0.85 -8.76 2.43
C GLY A 64 -1.35 -7.55 1.66
N PHE A 65 -2.25 -6.82 2.31
CA PHE A 65 -2.87 -5.62 1.78
C PHE A 65 -2.82 -4.45 2.76
N LYS A 66 -2.33 -3.30 2.31
CA LYS A 66 -2.49 -2.01 2.99
C LYS A 66 -3.89 -1.45 2.67
N ILE A 67 -4.62 -1.01 3.68
CA ILE A 67 -6.01 -0.54 3.53
C ILE A 67 -6.06 0.99 3.55
N TRP A 68 -6.78 1.53 2.58
CA TRP A 68 -7.04 2.95 2.39
C TRP A 68 -8.54 3.22 2.40
N TYR A 69 -9.01 4.25 3.10
CA TYR A 69 -10.43 4.45 3.34
C TYR A 69 -10.85 5.92 3.38
N ILE A 70 -11.86 6.23 2.57
CA ILE A 70 -12.67 7.45 2.72
C ILE A 70 -13.94 7.03 3.43
N LYS A 71 -14.04 7.41 4.71
CA LYS A 71 -15.10 6.97 5.62
C LYS A 71 -16.47 6.97 4.96
N ASN A 72 -17.11 5.79 4.98
CA ASN A 72 -18.43 5.53 4.43
C ASN A 72 -18.61 5.71 2.91
N LYS A 73 -17.57 6.10 2.15
CA LYS A 73 -17.69 6.43 0.72
C LYS A 73 -16.93 5.48 -0.18
N TYR A 74 -15.68 5.17 0.14
CA TYR A 74 -14.77 4.40 -0.71
C TYR A 74 -13.73 3.69 0.13
N ILE A 75 -13.36 2.46 -0.23
CA ILE A 75 -12.28 1.71 0.39
C ILE A 75 -11.43 1.05 -0.70
N GLU A 76 -10.14 0.97 -0.47
CA GLU A 76 -9.15 0.36 -1.34
C GLU A 76 -8.20 -0.50 -0.51
N ALA A 77 -7.82 -1.63 -1.06
CA ALA A 77 -6.71 -2.44 -0.61
C ALA A 77 -5.61 -2.38 -1.66
N GLU A 78 -4.39 -2.13 -1.23
CA GLU A 78 -3.19 -2.10 -2.05
C GLU A 78 -2.30 -3.27 -1.65
N ARG A 79 -1.88 -4.07 -2.62
CA ARG A 79 -0.97 -5.19 -2.42
C ARG A 79 0.32 -4.66 -1.83
N HIS A 80 0.73 -5.23 -0.70
CA HIS A 80 1.79 -4.68 0.13
C HIS A 80 2.63 -5.77 0.78
N VAL A 81 3.89 -5.46 1.04
CA VAL A 81 4.83 -6.30 1.79
C VAL A 81 5.24 -5.56 3.05
N VAL A 82 5.21 -6.25 4.18
CA VAL A 82 5.73 -5.76 5.46
C VAL A 82 6.83 -6.70 5.96
N LEU A 83 7.73 -6.16 6.78
CA LEU A 83 8.69 -6.97 7.51
C LEU A 83 7.97 -7.68 8.66
N LYS A 84 8.21 -8.97 8.78
CA LYS A 84 7.91 -9.76 9.97
C LYS A 84 9.22 -10.15 10.63
N ASN A 85 9.43 -9.71 11.86
CA ASN A 85 10.51 -10.18 12.72
C ASN A 85 9.92 -10.84 13.99
N ASP A 86 10.79 -11.33 14.88
CA ASP A 86 10.36 -12.05 16.08
C ASP A 86 9.47 -11.23 17.03
N SER A 87 9.56 -9.90 16.96
CA SER A 87 8.93 -8.98 17.90
C SER A 87 7.72 -8.24 17.36
N GLU A 88 7.66 -7.95 16.05
CA GLU A 88 6.63 -7.09 15.47
C GLU A 88 6.49 -7.25 13.94
N LEU A 89 5.40 -6.67 13.43
CA LEU A 89 5.19 -6.40 12.01
C LEU A 89 5.43 -4.91 11.76
N ILE A 90 6.24 -4.59 10.75
CA ILE A 90 6.67 -3.22 10.46
C ILE A 90 6.52 -2.93 8.96
N ASP A 91 5.93 -1.80 8.61
CA ASP A 91 6.01 -1.29 7.25
C ASP A 91 7.26 -0.42 7.10
N LEU A 92 8.18 -0.85 6.24
CA LEU A 92 9.38 -0.09 5.90
C LEU A 92 9.13 0.94 4.80
N THR A 93 7.90 1.02 4.27
CA THR A 93 7.57 1.91 3.15
C THR A 93 6.79 3.11 3.63
N PHE A 94 7.41 4.28 3.57
CA PHE A 94 6.74 5.54 3.87
C PHE A 94 5.66 5.87 2.83
N ASN A 95 4.61 6.55 3.29
CA ASN A 95 3.50 6.98 2.44
C ASN A 95 3.66 8.47 2.11
N THR A 96 3.19 8.89 0.92
CA THR A 96 3.31 10.29 0.46
C THR A 96 2.66 11.30 1.40
N ASP A 97 1.58 10.89 2.07
CA ASP A 97 0.82 11.66 3.05
C ASP A 97 1.45 11.67 4.45
N GLY A 98 2.54 10.92 4.66
CA GLY A 98 3.27 10.86 5.92
C GLY A 98 2.60 10.00 6.99
N GLU A 99 1.68 9.11 6.62
CA GLU A 99 1.07 8.17 7.58
C GLU A 99 2.14 7.36 8.32
N THR A 100 2.14 7.46 9.65
CA THR A 100 3.07 6.74 10.54
C THR A 100 2.49 5.41 11.04
N LYS A 101 1.22 5.12 10.72
CA LYS A 101 0.54 3.86 11.01
C LYS A 101 -0.34 3.48 9.83
N ILE A 102 -0.41 2.19 9.51
CA ILE A 102 -1.29 1.66 8.48
C ILE A 102 -2.20 0.58 9.05
N LEU A 103 -3.32 0.32 8.37
CA LEU A 103 -4.08 -0.91 8.56
C LEU A 103 -3.64 -1.92 7.51
N PHE A 104 -3.12 -3.06 7.96
CA PHE A 104 -2.63 -4.13 7.11
C PHE A 104 -3.47 -5.40 7.29
N VAL A 105 -3.75 -6.10 6.20
CA VAL A 105 -4.42 -7.41 6.20
C VAL A 105 -3.44 -8.45 5.68
N PRO A 106 -2.88 -9.32 6.54
CA PRO A 106 -2.01 -10.39 6.08
C PRO A 106 -2.72 -11.28 5.06
N ASP A 107 -1.98 -11.71 4.05
CA ASP A 107 -2.41 -12.75 3.10
C ASP A 107 -1.54 -13.98 3.35
N ALA A 108 -2.18 -15.16 3.43
CA ALA A 108 -1.46 -16.41 3.61
C ALA A 108 -0.80 -16.90 2.30
N SER A 109 -0.99 -16.18 1.19
CA SER A 109 -0.28 -16.44 -0.05
C SER A 109 1.21 -16.17 0.08
N ASN A 110 2.03 -17.11 -0.39
CA ASN A 110 3.49 -16.96 -0.49
C ASN A 110 3.93 -16.29 -1.80
N ASP A 111 2.99 -15.86 -2.63
CA ASP A 111 3.26 -15.27 -3.94
C ASP A 111 2.69 -13.84 -4.00
N PHE A 112 3.58 -12.87 -4.24
CA PHE A 112 3.21 -11.46 -4.38
C PHE A 112 2.23 -11.24 -5.53
N ASP A 113 2.53 -11.84 -6.69
CA ASP A 113 1.84 -11.61 -7.96
C ASP A 113 0.59 -12.48 -8.15
N SER A 114 0.36 -13.44 -7.25
CA SER A 114 -0.87 -14.24 -7.22
C SER A 114 -2.16 -13.43 -7.03
N LYS A 115 -2.06 -12.15 -6.66
CA LYS A 115 -3.19 -11.25 -6.39
C LYS A 115 -3.06 -9.95 -7.19
N PRO A 116 -4.19 -9.35 -7.61
CA PRO A 116 -4.22 -8.01 -8.16
C PRO A 116 -3.52 -6.97 -7.25
N PRO A 117 -2.90 -5.93 -7.84
CA PRO A 117 -2.25 -4.87 -7.07
C PRO A 117 -3.22 -4.10 -6.19
N LYS A 118 -4.48 -3.96 -6.63
CA LYS A 118 -5.47 -3.16 -5.93
C LYS A 118 -6.85 -3.81 -5.99
N PHE A 119 -7.57 -3.76 -4.89
CA PHE A 119 -9.00 -4.06 -4.81
C PHE A 119 -9.74 -2.82 -4.34
N ARG A 120 -10.85 -2.47 -5.00
CA ARG A 120 -11.57 -1.22 -4.71
C ARG A 120 -13.04 -1.48 -4.52
N GLN A 121 -13.65 -0.77 -3.58
CA GLN A 121 -15.09 -0.80 -3.37
C GLN A 121 -15.64 0.62 -3.07
N GLY A 122 -16.54 1.08 -3.93
CA GLY A 122 -17.36 2.25 -3.68
C GLY A 122 -18.64 1.91 -2.90
N PHE A 123 -18.96 2.70 -1.87
CA PHE A 123 -20.20 2.57 -1.09
C PHE A 123 -21.31 3.52 -1.57
N THR A 124 -20.99 4.47 -2.43
CA THR A 124 -21.95 5.39 -3.06
C THR A 124 -21.92 5.21 -4.58
N VAL A 125 -22.97 5.62 -5.29
CA VAL A 125 -23.00 5.55 -6.77
C VAL A 125 -21.79 6.25 -7.39
N LYS A 126 -21.41 7.42 -6.89
CA LYS A 126 -20.25 8.17 -7.39
C LYS A 126 -18.93 7.46 -7.10
N ALA A 127 -18.76 6.93 -5.89
CA ALA A 127 -17.56 6.19 -5.52
C ALA A 127 -17.42 4.85 -6.27
N LYS A 128 -18.54 4.21 -6.64
CA LYS A 128 -18.53 3.00 -7.49
C LYS A 128 -17.99 3.32 -8.89
N LYS A 129 -18.53 4.38 -9.52
CA LYS A 129 -18.02 4.88 -10.81
C LYS A 129 -16.55 5.27 -10.74
N PHE A 130 -16.12 5.89 -9.64
CA PHE A 130 -14.71 6.20 -9.41
C PHE A 130 -13.85 4.95 -9.30
N ALA A 131 -14.27 3.93 -8.53
CA ALA A 131 -13.55 2.65 -8.42
C ALA A 131 -13.42 1.94 -9.77
N GLU A 132 -14.50 1.92 -10.57
CA GLU A 132 -14.49 1.36 -11.93
C GLU A 132 -13.53 2.12 -12.84
N PHE A 133 -13.55 3.46 -12.80
CA PHE A 133 -12.64 4.30 -13.55
C PHE A 133 -11.17 4.03 -13.19
N GLN A 134 -10.83 4.01 -11.90
CA GLN A 134 -9.46 3.70 -11.44
C GLN A 134 -9.01 2.31 -11.89
N ASN A 135 -9.89 1.29 -11.80
CA ASN A 135 -9.58 -0.05 -12.27
C ASN A 135 -9.34 -0.13 -13.79
N LEU A 136 -9.96 0.76 -14.58
CA LEU A 136 -9.70 0.85 -16.02
C LEU A 136 -8.37 1.55 -16.31
N GLN A 137 -8.04 2.60 -15.55
CA GLN A 137 -6.76 3.30 -15.67
C GLN A 137 -5.58 2.37 -15.37
N ASP A 138 -5.66 1.59 -14.28
CA ASP A 138 -4.57 0.69 -13.87
C ASP A 138 -4.26 -0.40 -14.90
N LYS A 139 -5.21 -0.77 -15.78
CA LYS A 139 -4.98 -1.73 -16.86
C LYS A 139 -4.07 -1.21 -17.97
N ASN A 140 -3.98 0.12 -18.10
CA ASN A 140 -3.18 0.79 -19.12
C ASN A 140 -1.83 1.26 -18.58
N ILE A 141 -1.49 0.91 -17.34
CA ILE A 141 -0.23 1.28 -16.70
C ILE A 141 0.79 0.16 -16.94
N GLU A 142 1.92 0.51 -17.54
CA GLU A 142 3.10 -0.35 -17.59
C GLU A 142 3.92 -0.16 -16.31
N ARG A 143 4.17 -1.26 -15.59
CA ARG A 143 5.00 -1.23 -14.39
C ARG A 143 6.47 -1.23 -14.78
N MET A 144 7.22 -0.35 -14.14
CA MET A 144 8.69 -0.40 -14.16
C MET A 144 9.18 -1.73 -13.56
N SER A 145 10.37 -2.16 -13.97
CA SER A 145 11.02 -3.30 -13.31
C SER A 145 11.35 -2.96 -11.84
N ASN A 146 11.70 -3.98 -11.05
CA ASN A 146 12.17 -3.76 -9.67
C ASN A 146 13.43 -2.88 -9.65
N GLU A 147 14.41 -3.17 -10.50
CA GLU A 147 15.65 -2.39 -10.62
C GLU A 147 15.37 -0.94 -11.01
N GLU A 148 14.54 -0.71 -12.04
CA GLU A 148 14.17 0.64 -12.47
C GLU A 148 13.42 1.39 -11.37
N SER A 149 12.51 0.71 -10.67
CA SER A 149 11.78 1.31 -9.56
C SER A 149 12.73 1.68 -8.42
N TRP A 150 13.68 0.80 -8.08
CA TRP A 150 14.67 1.07 -7.07
C TRP A 150 15.47 2.32 -7.40
N ASP A 151 15.98 2.45 -8.63
CA ASP A 151 16.86 3.56 -9.00
C ASP A 151 16.15 4.90 -9.14
N ASN A 152 14.85 4.90 -9.42
CA ASN A 152 14.10 6.13 -9.71
C ASN A 152 13.20 6.60 -8.56
N MET A 153 12.79 5.71 -7.64
CA MET A 153 11.87 6.10 -6.59
C MET A 153 12.55 6.99 -5.55
N LEU A 154 11.74 7.86 -4.94
CA LEU A 154 12.19 8.79 -3.91
C LEU A 154 12.65 8.03 -2.66
N THR A 155 13.82 8.37 -2.10
CA THR A 155 14.23 7.83 -0.79
C THR A 155 13.51 8.54 0.35
N TYR A 156 13.45 7.89 1.52
CA TYR A 156 12.89 8.50 2.71
C TYR A 156 13.71 9.72 3.15
N GLU A 157 15.04 9.67 3.01
CA GLU A 157 15.93 10.83 3.25
C GLU A 157 15.56 12.04 2.38
N GLN A 158 15.36 11.84 1.07
CA GLN A 158 14.94 12.90 0.16
C GLN A 158 13.54 13.42 0.52
N TRP A 159 12.61 12.53 0.86
CA TRP A 159 11.27 12.93 1.31
C TRP A 159 11.31 13.78 2.58
N LEU A 160 12.16 13.43 3.55
CA LEU A 160 12.40 14.24 4.75
C LEU A 160 13.00 15.61 4.42
N ALA A 161 13.84 15.69 3.39
CA ALA A 161 14.40 16.94 2.88
C ALA A 161 13.38 17.84 2.15
N GLY A 162 12.17 17.32 1.87
CA GLY A 162 11.07 18.09 1.26
C GLY A 162 10.71 17.67 -0.17
N ASP A 163 11.45 16.73 -0.75
CA ASP A 163 11.17 16.23 -2.10
C ASP A 163 9.86 15.44 -2.12
N ARG A 164 9.15 15.48 -3.25
CA ARG A 164 7.84 14.83 -3.38
C ARG A 164 7.74 14.13 -4.73
N MET A 165 7.22 12.92 -4.71
CA MET A 165 6.92 12.11 -5.89
C MET A 165 5.50 11.57 -5.78
N THR A 166 4.75 11.57 -6.88
CA THR A 166 3.44 10.92 -6.93
C THR A 166 3.62 9.40 -6.88
N ASN A 167 2.67 8.67 -6.30
CA ASN A 167 2.68 7.19 -6.21
C ASN A 167 2.45 6.51 -7.59
N MET A 168 3.14 6.95 -8.63
CA MET A 168 3.01 6.42 -9.98
C MET A 168 4.19 5.51 -10.31
N TRP A 169 3.85 4.24 -10.47
CA TRP A 169 4.69 3.19 -11.05
C TRP A 169 4.64 3.24 -12.57
N VAL A 170 4.97 4.36 -13.21
CA VAL A 170 4.68 4.54 -14.63
C VAL A 170 5.88 5.15 -15.34
N LYS A 171 6.33 4.48 -16.42
CA LYS A 171 7.08 5.16 -17.48
C LYS A 171 6.10 5.99 -18.31
N ASN A 172 6.36 7.29 -18.44
CA ASN A 172 5.75 8.04 -19.53
C ASN A 172 6.42 7.60 -20.83
N SER A 173 5.69 6.85 -21.66
CA SER A 173 6.05 6.62 -23.06
C SER A 173 5.94 7.91 -23.87
#